data_AF-A0A2M8NF13-F1
#
_entry.id   AF-A0A2M8NF13-F1
#
_cell.length_a   1.000
_cell.length_b   1.000
_cell.length_c   1.000
_cell.angle_alpha   90.00
_cell.angle_beta   90.00
_cell.angle_gamma   90.00
#
_symmetry.space_group_name_H-M   'P 1'
#
loop_
_entity.id
_entity.type
_entity.pdbx_description
1 polymer ?
#
loop_
_entity_poly.entity_id
_entity_poly.type
_entity_poly.pdbx_seq_one_letter_code
_entity_poly.pdbx_strand_id
1 'polypeptide(L)'
;LVSLRNYYFNPEFGKEQWREAIPYVESRAAGGRDLVLLEPDYLHLCYQFYRRTETPFERILAPLERQILEGSPELRERLAGYRRVWLIRSHHSDDRIRDALRRMMIEQSVKVYPRGKAIEITEFAPRSAGS
;
A
#
# COMPACT_ATOMS: atom_id res chain seq x y z
N LEU A 1 18.94 7.78 19.87
CA LEU A 1 17.75 8.17 19.08
C LEU A 1 18.13 8.23 17.61
N VAL A 2 17.79 7.21 16.82
CA VAL A 2 17.92 7.25 15.35
C VAL A 2 16.66 7.94 14.83
N SER A 3 16.80 9.01 14.06
CA SER A 3 15.65 9.69 13.46
C SER A 3 14.94 8.75 12.46
N LEU A 4 13.62 8.85 12.32
CA LEU A 4 12.85 8.09 11.33
C LEU A 4 13.47 8.23 9.92
N ARG A 5 14.01 9.41 9.60
CA ARG A 5 14.75 9.66 8.37
C ARG A 5 15.99 8.77 8.26
N ASN A 6 16.85 8.72 9.27
CA ASN A 6 18.02 7.86 9.22
C ASN A 6 17.64 6.38 9.17
N TYR A 7 16.53 5.97 9.78
CA TYR A 7 16.10 4.58 9.76
C TYR A 7 15.67 4.09 8.37
N TYR A 8 14.86 4.87 7.64
CA TYR A 8 14.38 4.48 6.30
C TYR A 8 15.33 4.82 5.15
N PHE A 9 16.19 5.84 5.33
CA PHE A 9 17.09 6.31 4.28
C PHE A 9 18.55 5.89 4.50
N ASN A 10 18.88 5.14 5.57
CA ASN A 10 20.17 4.48 5.72
C ASN A 10 20.27 3.29 4.73
N PRO A 11 21.34 3.23 3.91
CA PRO A 11 21.68 2.07 3.07
C PRO A 11 21.53 0.70 3.76
N GLU A 12 21.82 0.61 5.06
CA GLU A 12 21.86 -0.67 5.78
C GLU A 12 20.49 -1.26 6.16
N PHE A 13 19.40 -0.47 6.25
CA PHE A 13 18.16 -0.93 6.92
C PHE A 13 16.85 -0.78 6.14
N GLY A 14 16.86 -0.25 4.91
CA GLY A 14 15.63 -0.17 4.11
C GLY A 14 15.75 0.49 2.73
N LYS A 15 16.84 1.22 2.46
CA LYS A 15 17.05 1.93 1.19
C LYS A 15 16.92 1.03 -0.04
N GLU A 16 17.53 -0.16 -0.02
CA GLU A 16 17.52 -1.09 -1.15
C GLU A 16 16.12 -1.63 -1.44
N GLN A 17 15.35 -1.92 -0.40
CA GLN A 17 14.02 -2.50 -0.56
C GLN A 17 13.05 -1.52 -1.20
N TRP A 18 13.08 -0.25 -0.78
CA TRP A 18 12.25 0.77 -1.42
C TRP A 18 12.66 1.04 -2.88
N ARG A 19 13.95 0.92 -3.21
CA ARG A 19 14.44 1.00 -4.59
C ARG A 19 13.92 -0.11 -5.51
N GLU A 20 13.55 -1.26 -4.96
CA GLU A 20 12.96 -2.36 -5.72
C GLU A 20 11.42 -2.37 -5.65
N ALA A 21 10.87 -2.11 -4.47
CA ALA A 21 9.44 -2.10 -4.18
C ALA A 21 8.66 -1.08 -5.02
N ILE A 22 9.15 0.16 -5.11
CA ILE A 22 8.42 1.20 -5.83
C ILE A 22 8.40 0.95 -7.34
N PRO A 23 9.52 0.62 -8.02
CA PRO A 23 9.47 0.22 -9.42
C PRO A 23 8.59 -1.00 -9.69
N TYR A 24 8.48 -1.94 -8.75
CA TYR A 24 7.55 -3.07 -8.89
C TYR A 24 6.09 -2.60 -8.96
N VAL A 25 5.67 -1.66 -8.10
CA VAL A 25 4.32 -1.08 -8.15
C VAL A 25 4.16 -0.26 -9.43
N GLU A 26 5.09 0.64 -9.72
CA GLU A 26 4.98 1.59 -10.84
C GLU A 26 5.02 0.93 -12.22
N SER A 27 5.76 -0.18 -12.38
CA SER A 27 5.78 -0.94 -13.64
C SER A 27 4.46 -1.66 -13.93
N ARG A 28 3.60 -1.84 -12.93
CA ARG A 28 2.30 -2.53 -13.04
C ARG A 28 1.13 -1.57 -12.88
N ALA A 29 1.36 -0.45 -12.22
CA ALA A 29 0.38 0.58 -12.01
C ALA A 29 0.15 1.35 -13.32
N ALA A 30 -1.09 1.36 -13.79
CA ALA A 30 -1.51 2.24 -14.87
C ALA A 30 -1.98 3.55 -14.22
N GLY A 31 -1.15 4.60 -14.33
CA GLY A 31 -1.41 5.89 -13.70
C GLY A 31 -2.85 6.39 -13.89
N GLY A 32 -3.40 7.00 -12.84
CA GLY A 32 -4.75 7.61 -12.84
C GLY A 32 -5.92 6.65 -12.63
N ARG A 33 -5.74 5.33 -12.77
CA ARG A 33 -6.78 4.32 -12.45
C ARG A 33 -6.42 3.40 -11.29
N ASP A 34 -5.24 3.55 -10.72
CA ASP A 34 -4.79 2.74 -9.60
C ASP A 34 -4.58 3.62 -8.37
N LEU A 35 -4.77 3.06 -7.17
CA LEU A 35 -4.57 3.72 -5.89
C LEU A 35 -3.50 2.97 -5.08
N VAL A 36 -2.62 3.70 -4.40
CA VAL A 36 -1.70 3.13 -3.42
C VAL A 36 -2.14 3.49 -2.00
N LEU A 37 -2.37 2.49 -1.16
CA LEU A 37 -2.61 2.64 0.28
C LEU A 37 -1.32 2.35 1.04
N LEU A 38 -0.97 3.23 1.97
CA LEU A 38 0.26 3.13 2.76
C LEU A 38 -0.07 2.84 4.23
N GLU A 39 0.41 1.71 4.73
CA GLU A 39 0.27 1.27 6.11
C GLU A 39 1.65 0.93 6.71
N PRO A 40 2.10 1.58 7.79
CA PRO A 40 1.48 2.71 8.45
C PRO A 40 1.69 4.03 7.70
N ASP A 41 1.05 5.07 8.19
CA ASP A 41 0.96 6.38 7.55
C ASP A 41 2.33 7.03 7.24
N TYR A 42 3.36 6.81 8.06
CA TYR A 42 4.70 7.37 7.86
C TYR A 42 5.41 6.87 6.60
N LEU A 43 4.93 5.79 5.97
CA LEU A 43 5.51 5.27 4.72
C LEU A 43 5.39 6.25 3.55
N HIS A 44 4.53 7.27 3.64
CA HIS A 44 4.42 8.31 2.61
C HIS A 44 5.75 9.00 2.31
N LEU A 45 6.61 9.21 3.31
CA LEU A 45 7.91 9.84 3.11
C LEU A 45 8.81 9.00 2.20
N CYS A 46 8.79 7.68 2.39
CA CYS A 46 9.56 6.75 1.55
C CYS A 46 8.95 6.66 0.16
N TYR A 47 7.63 6.45 0.09
CA TYR A 47 6.90 6.37 -1.17
C TYR A 47 7.12 7.63 -2.03
N GLN A 48 6.97 8.82 -1.45
CA GLN A 48 7.21 10.10 -2.13
C GLN A 48 8.66 10.28 -2.59
N PHE A 49 9.63 9.79 -1.82
CA PHE A 49 11.04 9.92 -2.19
C PHE A 49 11.43 9.03 -3.38
N TYR A 50 10.85 7.83 -3.48
CA TYR A 50 11.24 6.84 -4.50
C TYR A 50 10.33 6.80 -5.73
N ARG A 51 9.10 7.31 -5.64
CA ARG A 51 8.16 7.34 -6.76
C ARG A 51 8.68 8.17 -7.92
N ARG A 52 8.40 7.72 -9.13
CA ARG A 52 8.67 8.38 -10.40
C ARG A 52 7.39 8.71 -11.16
N THR A 53 6.26 8.12 -10.78
CA THR A 53 4.98 8.34 -11.45
C THR A 53 3.99 9.13 -10.59
N GLU A 54 2.94 9.62 -11.23
CA GLU A 54 1.86 10.37 -10.59
C GLU A 54 0.76 9.48 -9.98
N THR A 55 1.00 8.20 -9.74
CA THR A 55 -0.01 7.30 -9.15
C THR A 55 -0.54 7.87 -7.82
N PRO A 56 -1.87 8.07 -7.70
CA PRO A 56 -2.50 8.51 -6.45
C PRO A 56 -2.13 7.61 -5.28
N PHE A 57 -1.91 8.21 -4.11
CA PHE A 57 -1.68 7.45 -2.90
C PHE A 57 -2.38 8.08 -1.70
N GLU A 58 -2.77 7.24 -0.74
CA GLU A 58 -3.38 7.64 0.52
C GLU A 58 -2.64 7.01 1.69
N ARG A 59 -2.50 7.79 2.76
CA ARG A 59 -2.02 7.32 4.05
C ARG A 59 -3.21 6.72 4.79
N ILE A 60 -3.05 5.53 5.35
CA ILE A 60 -4.05 4.96 6.25
C ILE A 60 -3.93 5.68 7.60
N LEU A 61 -4.77 6.70 7.78
CA LEU A 61 -5.00 7.40 9.04
C LEU A 61 -6.26 6.86 9.73
N ALA A 62 -6.43 7.13 11.03
CA ALA A 62 -7.51 6.57 11.84
C ALA A 62 -8.93 6.62 11.20
N PRO A 63 -9.36 7.69 10.50
CA PRO A 63 -10.67 7.69 9.82
C PRO A 63 -10.76 6.66 8.69
N LEU A 64 -9.73 6.57 7.84
CA LEU A 64 -9.68 5.60 6.74
C LEU A 64 -9.48 4.18 7.26
N GLU A 65 -8.64 4.01 8.29
CA GLU A 65 -8.45 2.72 8.97
C GLU A 65 -9.78 2.16 9.45
N ARG A 66 -10.59 2.99 10.13
CA ARG A 66 -11.93 2.61 10.59
C ARG A 66 -12.83 2.21 9.42
N GLN A 67 -12.89 3.01 8.36
CA GLN A 67 -13.70 2.69 7.17
C GLN A 67 -13.28 1.37 6.52
N ILE A 68 -11.98 1.08 6.46
CA ILE A 68 -11.43 -0.19 5.96
C ILE A 68 -11.92 -1.33 6.85
N LEU A 69 -11.68 -1.25 8.16
CA LEU A 69 -11.99 -2.32 9.12
C LEU A 69 -13.50 -2.62 9.20
N GLU A 70 -14.34 -1.59 9.14
CA GLU A 70 -15.80 -1.70 9.12
C GLU A 70 -16.35 -2.12 7.75
N GLY A 71 -15.53 -2.00 6.69
CA GLY A 71 -15.92 -2.30 5.32
C GLY A 71 -17.03 -1.37 4.82
N SER A 72 -16.91 -0.07 5.10
CA SER A 72 -17.92 0.96 4.78
C SER A 72 -18.39 0.88 3.32
N PRO A 73 -19.71 0.99 3.05
CA PRO A 73 -20.24 1.00 1.68
C PRO A 73 -19.64 2.10 0.80
N GLU A 74 -19.44 3.29 1.36
CA GLU A 74 -18.86 4.45 0.67
C GLU A 74 -17.41 4.17 0.26
N LEU A 75 -16.64 3.54 1.16
CA LEU A 75 -15.28 3.12 0.83
C LEU A 75 -15.29 2.04 -0.25
N ARG A 76 -16.19 1.05 -0.17
CA ARG A 76 -16.30 0.00 -1.21
C ARG A 76 -16.58 0.59 -2.59
N GLU A 77 -17.54 1.51 -2.68
CA GLU A 77 -17.87 2.22 -3.93
C GLU A 77 -16.67 3.00 -4.45
N ARG A 78 -15.98 3.74 -3.57
CA ARG A 78 -14.76 4.47 -3.93
C ARG A 78 -13.66 3.55 -4.46
N LEU A 79 -13.41 2.42 -3.78
CA LEU A 79 -12.40 1.44 -4.21
C LEU A 79 -12.77 0.74 -5.52
N ALA A 80 -14.07 0.56 -5.80
CA ALA A 80 -14.56 0.00 -7.06
C ALA A 80 -14.31 0.92 -8.27
N GLY A 81 -14.17 2.23 -8.05
CA GLY A 81 -13.78 3.19 -9.09
C GLY A 81 -12.33 3.05 -9.57
N TYR A 82 -11.47 2.37 -8.82
CA TYR A 82 -10.09 2.10 -9.21
C TYR A 82 -9.98 0.75 -9.90
N ARG A 83 -9.15 0.65 -10.94
CA ARG A 83 -8.78 -0.60 -11.58
C ARG A 83 -8.00 -1.50 -10.63
N ARG A 84 -7.09 -0.93 -9.83
CA ARG A 84 -6.30 -1.65 -8.83
C ARG A 84 -6.07 -0.81 -7.57
N VAL A 85 -5.95 -1.49 -6.45
CA VAL A 85 -5.56 -0.90 -5.18
C VAL A 85 -4.33 -1.67 -4.67
N TRP A 86 -3.24 -0.95 -4.42
CA TRP A 86 -1.99 -1.49 -3.93
C TRP A 86 -1.83 -1.15 -2.47
N LEU A 87 -1.76 -2.15 -1.60
CA LEU A 87 -1.48 -1.95 -0.19
C LEU A 87 0.02 -2.18 0.05
N ILE A 88 0.75 -1.12 0.41
CA ILE A 88 2.15 -1.21 0.81
C ILE A 88 2.22 -1.17 2.34
N ARG A 89 2.81 -2.22 2.90
CA ARG A 89 2.92 -2.45 4.34
C ARG A 89 4.36 -2.53 4.77
N SER A 90 4.65 -2.06 5.97
CA SER A 90 5.91 -2.37 6.65
C SER A 90 5.70 -2.38 8.15
N HIS A 91 6.56 -3.09 8.89
CA HIS A 91 6.45 -3.19 10.35
C HIS A 91 5.12 -3.74 10.87
N HIS A 92 4.40 -4.54 10.08
CA HIS A 92 3.07 -5.01 10.44
C HIS A 92 3.14 -6.04 11.58
N SER A 93 2.42 -5.77 12.68
CA SER A 93 2.21 -6.73 13.77
C SER A 93 0.94 -7.56 13.60
N ASP A 94 0.02 -7.12 12.73
CA ASP A 94 -1.24 -7.80 12.45
C ASP A 94 -1.71 -7.53 11.01
N ASP A 95 -2.57 -8.42 10.49
CA ASP A 95 -3.08 -8.40 9.11
C ASP A 95 -4.47 -7.80 8.94
N ARG A 96 -4.98 -7.05 9.93
CA ARG A 96 -6.40 -6.62 9.96
C ARG A 96 -6.80 -5.78 8.76
N ILE A 97 -5.94 -4.84 8.33
CA ILE A 97 -6.20 -3.97 7.19
C ILE A 97 -6.24 -4.76 5.89
N ARG A 98 -5.26 -5.66 5.68
CA ARG A 98 -5.22 -6.54 4.52
C ARG A 98 -6.44 -7.45 4.49
N ASP A 99 -6.79 -8.09 5.60
CA ASP A 99 -7.94 -8.98 5.70
C ASP A 99 -9.27 -8.24 5.47
N ALA A 100 -9.39 -7.01 5.95
CA ALA A 100 -10.57 -6.19 5.68
C ALA A 100 -10.65 -5.82 4.19
N LEU A 101 -9.53 -5.49 3.54
CA LEU A 101 -9.48 -5.27 2.09
C LEU A 101 -9.83 -6.52 1.29
N ARG A 102 -9.43 -7.73 1.72
CA ARG A 102 -9.81 -9.01 1.11
C ARG A 102 -11.32 -9.29 1.15
N ARG A 103 -12.04 -8.72 2.13
CA ARG A 103 -13.52 -8.80 2.20
C ARG A 103 -14.21 -7.88 1.20
N MET A 104 -13.55 -6.79 0.80
CA MET A 104 -14.10 -5.80 -0.14
C MET A 104 -13.65 -6.05 -1.59
N MET A 105 -12.44 -6.55 -1.78
CA MET A 105 -11.76 -6.67 -3.07
C MET A 105 -11.20 -8.10 -3.27
N ILE A 106 -10.69 -8.37 -4.46
CA ILE A 106 -10.02 -9.64 -4.79
C ILE A 106 -8.51 -9.42 -4.70
N GLU A 107 -7.85 -10.10 -3.77
CA GLU A 107 -6.38 -10.15 -3.71
C GLU A 107 -5.84 -10.89 -4.93
N GLN A 108 -4.99 -10.22 -5.71
CA GLN A 108 -4.40 -10.75 -6.94
C GLN A 108 -2.98 -11.28 -6.73
N SER A 109 -2.18 -10.55 -5.93
CA SER A 109 -0.79 -10.91 -5.71
C SER A 109 -0.24 -10.31 -4.41
N VAL A 110 0.81 -10.94 -3.90
CA VAL A 110 1.56 -10.48 -2.72
C VAL A 110 3.04 -10.58 -3.04
N LYS A 111 3.79 -9.51 -2.77
CA LYS A 111 5.24 -9.47 -2.92
C LYS A 111 5.87 -8.99 -1.62
N VAL A 112 6.75 -9.81 -1.06
CA VAL A 112 7.48 -9.50 0.18
C VAL A 112 8.95 -9.24 -0.14
N TYR A 113 9.48 -8.16 0.42
CA TYR A 113 10.90 -7.84 0.48
C TYR A 113 11.35 -8.07 1.93
N PRO A 114 12.07 -9.17 2.23
CA PRO A 114 12.23 -9.66 3.61
C PRO A 114 13.38 -9.02 4.40
N ARG A 115 14.24 -8.19 3.80
CA ARG A 115 15.34 -7.53 4.50
C ARG A 115 14.79 -6.49 5.51
N GLY A 116 15.53 -6.18 6.58
CA GLY A 116 15.06 -5.22 7.59
C GLY A 116 13.69 -5.59 8.20
N LYS A 117 12.86 -4.58 8.52
CA LYS A 117 11.51 -4.78 9.04
C LYS A 117 10.45 -4.88 7.92
N ALA A 118 10.79 -5.66 6.89
CA ALA A 118 10.00 -6.13 5.74
C ALA A 118 9.04 -5.12 5.04
N ILE A 119 9.12 -5.03 3.71
CA ILE A 119 8.08 -4.37 2.91
C ILE A 119 7.21 -5.46 2.29
N GLU A 120 5.90 -5.40 2.52
CA GLU A 120 4.92 -6.23 1.84
C GLU A 120 4.09 -5.36 0.89
N ILE A 121 3.86 -5.85 -0.32
CA ILE A 121 3.02 -5.20 -1.32
C ILE A 121 1.92 -6.18 -1.71
N THR A 122 0.68 -5.82 -1.43
CA THR A 122 -0.49 -6.61 -1.81
C THR A 122 -1.26 -5.88 -2.91
N GLU A 123 -1.58 -6.59 -3.98
CA GLU A 123 -2.36 -6.10 -5.10
C GLU A 123 -3.82 -6.54 -4.96
N PHE A 124 -4.74 -5.60 -5.08
CA PHE A 124 -6.18 -5.84 -5.07
C PHE A 124 -6.82 -5.35 -6.36
N ALA A 125 -7.81 -6.10 -6.86
CA ALA A 125 -8.72 -5.68 -7.91
C ALA A 125 -10.15 -5.60 -7.36
N PRO A 126 -10.99 -4.65 -7.82
CA PRO A 126 -12.40 -4.66 -7.48
C PRO A 126 -13.03 -6.00 -7.82
N ARG A 127 -14.02 -6.42 -7.02
CA ARG A 127 -14.91 -7.50 -7.45
C ARG A 127 -15.70 -6.95 -8.62
N SER A 128 -15.52 -7.53 -9.81
CA SER A 128 -16.38 -7.21 -10.96
C SER A 128 -17.83 -7.34 -10.50
N ALA A 129 -18.63 -6.29 -10.66
CA ALA A 129 -20.07 -6.45 -10.58
C ALA A 129 -20.42 -7.53 -11.61
N GLY A 130 -20.98 -8.66 -11.17
CA GLY A 130 -21.36 -9.75 -12.05
C GLY A 130 -22.14 -9.17 -13.23
N SER A 131 -21.60 -9.38 -14.42
CA SER A 131 -22.31 -9.16 -15.68
C SER A 131 -23.46 -10.16 -15.80
#